data_AF-A0A662PXR9-F1
#
_entry.id   AF-A0A662PXR9-F1
#
_cell.length_a   1.000
_cell.length_b   1.000
_cell.length_c   1.000
_cell.angle_alpha   90.00
_cell.angle_beta   90.00
_cell.angle_gamma   90.00
#
_symmetry.space_group_name_H-M   'P 1'
#
loop_
_entity.id
_entity.type
_entity.pdbx_description
1 polymer ?
#
loop_
_entity_poly.entity_id
_entity_poly.type
_entity_poly.pdbx_seq_one_letter_code
_entity_poly.pdbx_strand_id
1 'polypeptide(L)' 'MDILEAISLHGGKISTILTYANLSHDRCVKYLEELLEKGLVEEGADGYALTERGYKFLQELKRAERLAEAFGFRL' A
#
# COMPACT_ATOMS: atom_id res chain seq x y z
N MET A 1 5.71 -1.82 -7.15
CA MET A 1 4.37 -1.76 -6.55
C MET A 1 4.52 -2.06 -5.08
N ASP A 2 3.95 -1.21 -4.24
CA ASP A 2 3.90 -1.39 -2.79
C ASP A 2 2.56 -2.02 -2.35
N ILE A 3 2.37 -2.21 -1.04
CA ILE A 3 1.15 -2.81 -0.47
C ILE A 3 -0.09 -1.95 -0.73
N LEU A 4 0.00 -0.62 -0.59
CA LEU A 4 -1.14 0.27 -0.77
C LEU A 4 -1.59 0.29 -2.23
N GLU A 5 -0.63 0.30 -3.14
CA GLU A 5 -0.89 0.21 -4.58
C GLU A 5 -1.47 -1.17 -4.96
N ALA A 6 -0.98 -2.26 -4.38
CA ALA A 6 -1.52 -3.60 -4.60
C ALA A 6 -2.98 -3.72 -4.14
N ILE A 7 -3.32 -3.19 -2.96
CA ILE A 7 -4.70 -3.14 -2.46
C ILE A 7 -5.57 -2.30 -3.40
N SER A 8 -5.09 -1.13 -3.81
CA SER A 8 -5.85 -0.20 -4.65
C SER A 8 -6.15 -0.73 -6.05
N LEU A 9 -5.25 -1.52 -6.65
CA LEU A 9 -5.35 -1.95 -8.06
C LEU A 9 -5.83 -3.38 -8.23
N HIS A 10 -5.50 -4.27 -7.30
CA HIS A 10 -5.72 -5.71 -7.45
C HIS A 10 -6.61 -6.30 -6.35
N GLY A 11 -6.87 -5.55 -5.28
CA GLY A 11 -7.76 -5.95 -4.19
C GLY A 11 -7.03 -6.47 -2.94
N GLY A 12 -7.80 -6.58 -1.86
CA GLY A 12 -7.32 -6.73 -0.50
C GLY A 12 -6.86 -8.10 -0.02
N LYS A 13 -6.89 -9.13 -0.88
CA LYS A 13 -6.53 -10.48 -0.44
C LYS A 13 -5.03 -10.56 -0.15
N ILE A 14 -4.64 -11.16 0.98
CA ILE A 14 -3.22 -11.32 1.36
C ILE A 14 -2.42 -11.98 0.22
N SER A 15 -2.97 -13.00 -0.42
CA SER A 15 -2.33 -13.66 -1.56
C SER A 15 -2.11 -12.73 -2.75
N THR A 16 -3.06 -11.85 -3.04
CA THR A 16 -2.93 -10.80 -4.07
C THR A 16 -1.83 -9.82 -3.69
N ILE A 17 -1.87 -9.30 -2.46
CA ILE A 17 -0.89 -8.31 -1.97
C ILE A 17 0.53 -8.89 -2.02
N LEU A 18 0.74 -10.12 -1.56
CA LEU A 18 2.02 -10.81 -1.64
C LEU A 18 2.54 -10.93 -3.06
N THR A 19 1.66 -11.30 -4.00
CA THR A 19 1.99 -11.49 -5.41
C THR A 19 2.47 -10.18 -6.05
N TYR A 20 1.78 -9.08 -5.79
CA TYR A 20 2.05 -7.80 -6.47
C TYR A 20 3.06 -6.90 -5.75
N ALA A 21 3.12 -6.94 -4.42
CA ALA A 21 4.10 -6.17 -3.64
C ALA A 21 5.48 -6.83 -3.58
N ASN A 22 5.63 -8.07 -4.07
CA ASN A 22 6.88 -8.83 -4.06
C ASN A 22 7.48 -8.96 -2.64
N LEU A 23 6.62 -9.23 -1.66
CA LEU A 23 7.00 -9.37 -0.24
C LEU A 23 6.96 -10.83 0.19
N SER A 24 7.76 -11.14 1.23
CA SER A 24 7.57 -12.40 1.97
C SER A 24 6.32 -12.28 2.85
N HIS A 25 5.73 -13.43 3.20
CA HIS A 25 4.56 -13.50 4.09
C HIS A 25 4.75 -12.66 5.36
N ASP A 26 5.84 -12.90 6.10
CA ASP A 26 6.09 -12.23 7.39
C ASP A 26 6.23 -10.71 7.25
N ARG A 27 6.88 -10.24 6.18
CA ARG A 27 6.99 -8.81 5.91
C ARG A 27 5.63 -8.21 5.56
N CYS A 28 4.84 -8.89 4.74
CA CYS A 28 3.52 -8.42 4.35
C CYS A 28 2.60 -8.27 5.57
N VAL A 29 2.55 -9.28 6.45
CA VAL A 29 1.73 -9.24 7.67
C VAL A 29 2.17 -8.08 8.56
N LYS A 30 3.46 -7.95 8.85
CA LYS A 30 3.99 -6.86 9.67
C LYS A 30 3.61 -5.48 9.14
N TYR A 31 3.73 -5.26 7.82
CA TYR A 31 3.38 -3.98 7.23
C TYR A 31 1.87 -3.74 7.20
N LEU A 32 1.05 -4.79 7.00
CA LEU A 32 -0.40 -4.67 7.07
C LEU A 32 -0.86 -4.28 8.49
N GLU A 33 -0.27 -4.88 9.53
CA GLU A 33 -0.51 -4.49 10.92
C GLU A 33 -0.17 -3.01 11.16
N GLU A 34 0.99 -2.55 10.69
CA GLU A 34 1.40 -1.14 10.82
C GLU A 34 0.44 -0.19 10.07
N LEU A 35 -0.05 -0.59 8.89
CA LEU A 35 -1.00 0.19 8.09
C LEU A 35 -2.40 0.24 8.73
N LEU A 36 -2.82 -0.85 9.38
CA LEU A 36 -4.05 -0.91 10.19
C LEU A 36 -3.93 0.01 11.41
N GLU A 37 -2.83 -0.08 12.16
CA GLU A 37 -2.57 0.78 13.33
C GLU A 37 -2.57 2.27 12.97
N LYS A 38 -2.03 2.60 11.79
CA LYS A 38 -2.03 3.97 11.25
C LYS A 38 -3.36 4.42 10.67
N GLY A 39 -4.34 3.52 10.55
CA GLY A 39 -5.65 3.78 9.95
C GLY A 39 -5.59 4.12 8.46
N LEU A 40 -4.57 3.61 7.76
CA LEU A 40 -4.44 3.75 6.31
C LEU A 40 -5.15 2.61 5.57
N VAL A 41 -5.26 1.46 6.23
CA VAL A 41 -5.95 0.27 5.74
C VAL A 41 -6.99 -0.13 6.78
N GLU A 42 -8.08 -0.76 6.33
CA GLU A 42 -9.06 -1.44 7.17
C GLU A 42 -9.21 -2.90 6.73
N GLU A 43 -9.56 -3.78 7.67
CA GLU A 43 -9.83 -5.19 7.40
C GLU A 43 -11.34 -5.42 7.29
N GLY A 44 -11.77 -6.03 6.19
CA GLY A 44 -13.15 -6.43 5.94
C GLY A 44 -13.26 -7.92 5.60
N ALA A 45 -14.48 -8.37 5.30
CA ALA A 45 -14.77 -9.79 5.03
C ALA A 45 -13.98 -10.37 3.84
N ASP A 46 -13.64 -9.54 2.86
CA ASP A 46 -12.95 -9.95 1.62
C ASP A 46 -11.44 -9.63 1.62
N GLY A 47 -10.90 -9.17 2.77
CA GLY A 47 -9.51 -8.77 2.94
C GLY A 47 -9.36 -7.28 3.26
N TYR A 48 -8.23 -6.69 2.87
CA TYR A 48 -7.85 -5.33 3.22
C TYR A 48 -8.36 -4.28 2.23
N ALA A 49 -8.84 -3.14 2.72
CA ALA A 49 -9.24 -2.00 1.90
C ALA A 49 -8.49 -0.74 2.33
N LEU A 50 -8.26 0.19 1.38
CA LEU A 50 -7.75 1.51 1.74
C LEU A 50 -8.85 2.31 2.41
N THR A 51 -8.55 2.91 3.55
CA THR A 51 -9.41 3.95 4.11
C THR A 51 -9.35 5.20 3.24
N GLU A 52 -10.27 6.16 3.45
CA GLU A 52 -10.17 7.47 2.78
C GLU A 52 -8.82 8.16 3.04
N ARG A 53 -8.27 7.97 4.25
CA ARG A 53 -6.96 8.49 4.63
C ARG A 53 -5.84 7.75 3.90
N GLY A 54 -5.92 6.42 3.80
CA GLY A 54 -4.98 5.60 3.03
C GLY A 54 -4.91 5.99 1.57
N TYR A 55 -6.08 6.22 0.96
CA TYR A 55 -6.16 6.66 -0.43
C TYR A 55 -5.50 8.04 -0.63
N LYS A 56 -5.79 9.01 0.25
CA LYS A 56 -5.15 10.34 0.20
C LYS A 56 -3.63 10.25 0.36
N PHE A 57 -3.17 9.46 1.33
CA PHE A 57 -1.74 9.23 1.55
C PHE A 57 -1.05 8.64 0.32
N LEU A 58 -1.64 7.63 -0.33
CA LEU A 58 -1.11 7.05 -1.56
C LEU A 58 -0.99 8.09 -2.68
N GLN A 59 -1.97 8.98 -2.83
CA GLN A 59 -1.92 10.04 -3.84
C GLN A 59 -0.80 11.06 -3.56
N GLU A 60 -0.62 11.45 -2.30
CA GLU A 60 0.45 12.35 -1.88
C GLU A 60 1.83 11.72 -2.08
N LEU A 61 1.97 10.44 -1.74
CA LEU A 61 3.20 9.68 -1.96
C LEU A 61 3.57 9.66 -3.45
N LYS A 62 2.63 9.27 -4.32
CA LYS A 62 2.84 9.28 -5.77
C LYS A 62 3.18 10.67 -6.31
N ARG A 63 2.62 11.74 -5.73
CA ARG A 63 2.96 13.12 -6.10
C ARG A 63 4.40 13.45 -5.70
N ALA A 64 4.83 13.06 -4.50
CA ALA A 64 6.19 13.27 -4.02
C ALA A 64 7.22 12.51 -4.88
N GLU A 65 6.94 11.25 -5.23
CA GLU A 65 7.79 10.44 -6.11
C GLU A 65 7.98 11.10 -7.49
N ARG A 66 6.90 11.55 -8.12
CA ARG A 66 6.97 12.26 -9.40
C ARG A 66 7.79 13.55 -9.32
N LEU A 67 7.70 14.27 -8.20
CA LEU A 67 8.51 15.47 -8.00
C LEU A 67 9.99 15.08 -7.85
N ALA A 68 10.31 14.07 -7.03
CA ALA A 68 11.68 13.60 -6.85
C ALA A 68 12.31 13.18 -8.18
N GLU A 69 11.56 12.43 -9.01
CA GLU A 69 11.97 12.04 -10.36
C GLU A 69 12.25 13.26 -11.26
N ALA A 70 11.37 14.27 -11.23
CA ALA A 70 11.55 15.52 -12.00
C ALA A 70 12.80 16.32 -11.58
N PHE A 71 13.25 16.17 -10.34
CA PHE A 71 14.50 16.76 -9.83
C PHE A 71 15.74 15.88 -10.05
N GLY A 72 15.60 14.72 -10.70
CA GLY A 72 16.70 13.79 -10.99
C GLY A 72 17.07 12.87 -9.84
N PHE A 73 16.27 12.81 -8.77
CA PHE A 73 16.42 11.82 -7.71
C PHE A 73 15.77 10.50 -8.15
N ARG A 74 16.49 9.39 -8.02
CA ARG A 74 15.93 8.05 -8.19
C ARG A 74 15.75 7.45 -6.78
N LEU A 75 14.51 7.42 -6.31
CA LEU A 75 14.10 6.80 -5.03
C LEU A 75 13.87 5.30 -5.20
#